data_AF-A0A7C3Q856-F1
#
_entry.id   AF-A0A7C3Q856-F1
#
_cell.length_a   1.000
_cell.length_b   1.000
_cell.length_c   1.000
_cell.angle_alpha   90.00
_cell.angle_beta   90.00
_cell.angle_gamma   90.00
#
_symmetry.space_group_name_H-M   'P 1'
#
loop_
_entity.id
_entity.type
_entity.pdbx_description
1 polymer ?
#
loop_
_entity_poly.entity_id
_entity_poly.type
_entity_poly.pdbx_seq_one_letter_code
_entity_poly.pdbx_strand_id
1 'polypeptide(L)'
;MELPVITLPKVDLPFDIPVLLHPPVDHFAIVLPVVILLLEFYNLFARRKSIGAFSFLLLVLTVIVFMGAYLTGSTDGKEAYDLLTPEGQAALKAHKLLGTYLLLATGVVLFFKLLAMTGKSYFKFFFFVVLLALIAGTFEQGEHGGELVYKYGANVERVKTLDDELFDVKEELEDATDAPTEVKKEVTKEVTQEEPAPTIVTPEEKPQSANATVETLLDSAKKEMEEASQKALEKANETVEHAVEIPTTTIE
;
A
#
# COMPACT_ATOMS: atom_id res chain seq x y z
N MET A 1 -2.66 24.77 -7.95
CA MET A 1 -3.60 25.57 -7.15
C MET A 1 -4.24 24.62 -6.15
N GLU A 2 -4.21 24.94 -4.85
CA GLU A 2 -4.80 24.08 -3.82
C GLU A 2 -6.33 24.20 -3.87
N LEU A 3 -7.03 23.06 -3.89
CA LEU A 3 -8.49 23.02 -3.86
C LEU A 3 -8.98 23.38 -2.44
N PRO A 4 -10.12 24.09 -2.31
CA PRO A 4 -10.72 24.34 -1.00
C PRO A 4 -11.01 23.03 -0.26
N VAL A 5 -10.78 22.97 1.05
CA VAL A 5 -11.10 21.78 1.83
C VAL A 5 -12.62 21.70 2.05
N ILE A 6 -13.23 20.59 1.61
CA ILE A 6 -14.64 20.28 1.85
C ILE A 6 -14.73 19.03 2.72
N THR A 7 -15.46 19.12 3.84
CA THR A 7 -15.77 17.99 4.71
C THR A 7 -17.23 17.58 4.53
N LEU A 8 -17.45 16.38 4.01
CA LEU A 8 -18.78 15.76 3.99
C LEU A 8 -19.15 15.26 5.40
N PRO A 9 -20.44 15.25 5.76
CA PRO A 9 -20.89 14.68 7.02
C PRO A 9 -20.50 13.21 7.12
N LYS A 10 -20.11 12.77 8.32
CA LYS A 10 -19.86 11.35 8.58
C LYS A 10 -21.18 10.60 8.49
N VAL A 11 -21.19 9.52 7.71
CA VAL A 11 -22.32 8.60 7.58
C VAL A 11 -21.90 7.29 8.23
N ASP A 12 -22.53 6.95 9.35
CA ASP A 12 -22.31 5.67 10.01
C ASP A 12 -23.20 4.62 9.32
N LEU A 13 -22.57 3.63 8.69
CA LEU A 13 -23.27 2.54 8.04
C LEU A 13 -23.56 1.42 9.06
N PRO A 14 -24.67 0.69 8.92
CA PRO A 14 -25.00 -0.42 9.83
C PRO A 14 -24.19 -1.69 9.54
N PHE A 15 -23.14 -1.60 8.70
CA PHE A 15 -22.29 -2.70 8.29
C PHE A 15 -20.88 -2.18 7.99
N ASP A 16 -19.89 -3.07 8.04
CA ASP A 16 -18.50 -2.76 7.71
C ASP A 16 -18.25 -2.87 6.20
N ILE A 17 -17.44 -1.95 5.67
CA ILE A 17 -16.99 -1.99 4.28
C ILE A 17 -15.70 -2.82 4.21
N PRO A 18 -15.63 -3.86 3.36
CA PRO A 18 -14.40 -4.62 3.18
C PRO A 18 -13.25 -3.74 2.66
N VAL A 19 -12.04 -4.00 3.17
CA VAL A 19 -10.82 -3.38 2.65
C VAL A 19 -10.53 -3.83 1.22
N LEU A 20 -9.83 -2.99 0.45
CA LEU A 20 -9.44 -3.22 -0.94
C LEU A 20 -10.62 -3.29 -1.92
N LEU A 21 -11.82 -2.89 -1.49
CA LEU A 21 -12.97 -2.78 -2.37
C LEU A 21 -12.91 -1.52 -3.24
N HIS A 22 -12.07 -0.54 -2.92
CA HIS A 22 -11.98 0.72 -3.64
C HIS A 22 -11.55 0.56 -5.11
N PRO A 23 -10.43 -0.12 -5.45
CA PRO A 23 -10.00 -0.19 -6.84
C PRO A 23 -11.05 -0.84 -7.77
N PRO A 24 -11.68 -1.97 -7.44
CA PRO A 24 -12.74 -2.53 -8.28
C PRO A 24 -13.90 -1.57 -8.54
N VAL A 25 -14.32 -0.79 -7.54
CA VAL A 25 -15.41 0.19 -7.67
C VAL A 25 -14.98 1.38 -8.53
N ASP A 26 -13.73 1.83 -8.41
CA ASP A 26 -13.19 2.93 -9.20
C ASP A 26 -13.14 2.64 -10.71
N HIS A 27 -12.89 1.39 -11.11
CA HIS A 27 -12.94 1.01 -12.52
C HIS A 27 -14.30 1.35 -13.15
N PHE A 28 -15.40 1.10 -12.41
CA PHE A 28 -16.73 1.49 -12.86
C PHE A 28 -16.92 3.01 -12.83
N ALA A 29 -16.39 3.70 -11.82
CA ALA A 29 -16.45 5.15 -11.71
C ALA A 29 -15.77 5.83 -12.91
N ILE A 30 -14.66 5.26 -13.40
CA ILE A 30 -13.91 5.75 -14.55
C ILE A 30 -14.64 5.46 -15.87
N VAL A 31 -15.14 4.23 -16.04
CA VAL A 31 -15.66 3.77 -17.35
C VAL A 31 -17.07 4.30 -17.64
N LEU A 32 -17.96 4.39 -16.63
CA LEU A 32 -19.36 4.77 -16.85
C LEU A 32 -19.53 6.17 -17.50
N PRO A 33 -18.85 7.24 -17.05
CA PRO A 33 -18.93 8.55 -17.70
C PRO A 33 -18.52 8.52 -19.18
N VAL A 34 -17.51 7.72 -19.52
CA VAL A 34 -17.05 7.56 -20.92
C VAL A 34 -18.12 6.86 -21.75
N VAL A 35 -18.72 5.79 -21.25
CA VAL A 35 -19.83 5.10 -21.93
C VAL A 35 -21.03 6.03 -22.14
N ILE A 36 -21.37 6.85 -21.15
CA ILE A 36 -22.44 7.85 -21.24
C ILE A 36 -22.13 8.88 -22.32
N LEU A 37 -20.89 9.38 -22.39
CA LEU A 37 -20.46 10.33 -23.42
C LEU A 37 -20.65 9.73 -24.82
N LEU A 38 -20.21 8.48 -25.03
CA LEU A 38 -20.35 7.79 -26.31
C LEU A 38 -21.83 7.59 -26.70
N LEU A 39 -22.68 7.18 -25.75
CA LEU A 39 -24.11 7.03 -25.99
C LEU A 39 -24.79 8.36 -26.32
N GLU A 40 -24.47 9.42 -25.60
CA GLU A 40 -25.03 10.76 -25.83
C GLU A 40 -24.55 11.35 -27.15
N PHE A 41 -23.27 11.16 -27.49
CA PHE A 41 -22.72 11.56 -28.77
C PHE A 41 -23.42 10.83 -29.92
N TYR A 42 -23.60 9.52 -29.82
CA TYR A 42 -24.38 8.75 -30.79
C TYR A 42 -25.85 9.23 -30.88
N ASN A 43 -26.45 9.57 -29.73
CA ASN A 43 -27.82 10.06 -29.67
C ASN A 43 -28.03 11.42 -30.35
N LEU A 44 -26.98 12.23 -30.53
CA LEU A 44 -27.06 13.47 -31.32
C LEU A 44 -27.51 13.19 -32.76
N PHE A 45 -27.07 12.07 -33.33
CA PHE A 45 -27.40 11.65 -34.69
C PHE A 45 -28.65 10.76 -34.72
N ALA A 46 -28.74 9.77 -33.80
CA ALA A 46 -29.83 8.80 -33.78
C ALA A 46 -31.17 9.39 -33.33
N ARG A 47 -31.15 10.44 -32.48
CA ARG A 47 -32.33 11.14 -31.95
C ARG A 47 -33.38 10.20 -31.32
N ARG A 48 -32.93 9.11 -30.69
CA ARG A 48 -33.82 8.11 -30.08
C ARG A 48 -34.03 8.42 -28.61
N LYS A 49 -35.30 8.55 -28.19
CA LYS A 49 -35.66 8.80 -26.79
C LYS A 49 -35.17 7.68 -25.85
N SER A 50 -35.15 6.43 -26.31
CA SER A 50 -34.66 5.28 -25.53
C SER A 50 -33.18 5.41 -25.14
N ILE A 51 -32.34 5.92 -26.04
CA ILE A 51 -30.90 6.11 -25.77
C ILE A 51 -30.70 7.20 -24.72
N GLY A 52 -31.45 8.30 -24.82
CA GLY A 52 -31.41 9.38 -23.83
C GLY A 52 -31.92 8.97 -22.45
N ALA A 53 -32.90 8.05 -22.39
CA ALA A 53 -33.38 7.48 -21.13
C ALA A 53 -32.37 6.50 -20.53
N PHE A 54 -31.75 5.66 -21.36
CA PHE A 54 -30.74 4.71 -20.93
C PHE A 54 -29.48 5.41 -20.41
N SER A 55 -29.00 6.45 -21.11
CA SER A 55 -27.86 7.25 -20.64
C SER A 55 -28.16 7.98 -19.32
N PHE A 56 -29.41 8.43 -19.11
CA PHE A 56 -29.84 9.01 -17.85
C PHE A 56 -29.77 7.97 -16.71
N LEU A 57 -30.24 6.74 -16.93
CA LEU A 57 -30.13 5.66 -15.95
C LEU A 57 -28.67 5.33 -15.61
N LEU A 58 -27.78 5.26 -16.61
CA LEU A 58 -26.36 5.08 -16.40
C LEU A 58 -25.73 6.24 -15.62
N LEU A 59 -26.22 7.47 -15.82
CA LEU A 59 -25.74 8.63 -15.07
C LEU A 59 -26.19 8.58 -13.60
N VAL A 60 -27.41 8.12 -13.31
CA VAL A 60 -27.84 7.84 -11.93
C VAL A 60 -26.96 6.76 -11.30
N LEU A 61 -26.69 5.68 -12.03
CA LEU A 61 -25.76 4.64 -11.59
C LEU A 61 -24.35 5.20 -11.33
N THR A 62 -23.88 6.12 -12.17
CA THR A 62 -22.59 6.80 -11.99
C THR A 62 -22.55 7.53 -10.64
N VAL A 63 -23.59 8.28 -10.26
CA VAL A 63 -23.64 8.93 -8.94
C VAL A 63 -23.53 7.92 -7.80
N ILE A 64 -24.23 6.79 -7.92
CA ILE A 64 -24.19 5.71 -6.91
C ILE A 64 -22.78 5.10 -6.84
N VAL A 65 -22.15 4.84 -7.98
CA VAL A 65 -20.81 4.26 -8.05
C VAL A 65 -19.75 5.21 -7.49
N PHE A 66 -19.81 6.52 -7.80
CA PHE A 66 -18.92 7.51 -7.19
C PHE A 66 -19.12 7.63 -5.67
N MET A 67 -20.37 7.50 -5.19
CA MET A 67 -20.63 7.43 -3.76
C MET A 67 -19.99 6.17 -3.16
N GLY A 68 -20.13 5.02 -3.82
CA GLY A 68 -19.46 3.78 -3.45
C GLY A 68 -17.95 3.94 -3.37
N ALA A 69 -17.33 4.51 -4.40
CA ALA A 69 -15.89 4.79 -4.48
C ALA A 69 -15.43 5.70 -3.33
N TYR A 70 -16.19 6.75 -3.02
CA TYR A 70 -15.88 7.63 -1.89
C TYR A 70 -15.90 6.90 -0.55
N LEU A 71 -16.90 6.03 -0.33
CA LEU A 71 -17.05 5.28 0.91
C LEU A 71 -15.95 4.22 1.05
N THR A 72 -15.71 3.42 0.01
CA THR A 72 -14.65 2.39 0.01
C THR A 72 -13.26 3.01 0.11
N GLY A 73 -12.97 4.07 -0.64
CA GLY A 73 -11.70 4.79 -0.56
C GLY A 73 -11.49 5.49 0.80
N SER A 74 -12.57 5.92 1.47
CA SER A 74 -12.48 6.44 2.83
C SER A 74 -12.14 5.37 3.87
N THR A 75 -12.55 4.12 3.64
CA THR A 75 -12.16 2.99 4.48
C THR A 75 -10.70 2.61 4.20
N ASP A 76 -10.37 2.32 2.94
CA ASP A 76 -9.01 1.92 2.54
C ASP A 76 -7.96 2.98 2.91
N GLY A 77 -8.30 4.26 2.72
CA GLY A 77 -7.43 5.36 3.09
C GLY A 77 -7.19 5.48 4.60
N LYS A 78 -8.16 5.15 5.46
CA LYS A 78 -7.96 5.18 6.92
C LYS A 78 -7.02 4.07 7.37
N GLU A 79 -7.23 2.86 6.86
CA GLU A 79 -6.40 1.70 7.19
C GLU A 79 -4.96 1.86 6.70
N ALA A 80 -4.78 2.52 5.55
CA ALA A 80 -3.45 2.79 5.00
C ALA A 80 -2.74 4.00 5.62
N TYR A 81 -3.46 4.97 6.21
CA TYR A 81 -2.93 6.31 6.50
C TYR A 81 -1.65 6.30 7.35
N ASP A 82 -1.65 5.52 8.44
CA ASP A 82 -0.54 5.47 9.39
C ASP A 82 0.67 4.69 8.85
N LEU A 83 0.48 3.91 7.78
CA LEU A 83 1.53 3.15 7.11
C LEU A 83 2.25 3.95 6.01
N LEU A 84 1.70 5.12 5.62
CA LEU A 84 2.26 5.97 4.57
C LEU A 84 3.33 6.91 5.12
N THR A 85 4.29 7.28 4.27
CA THR A 85 5.23 8.37 4.58
C THR A 85 4.49 9.72 4.64
N PRO A 86 5.11 10.79 5.17
CA PRO A 86 4.49 12.12 5.19
C PRO A 86 4.03 12.60 3.80
N GLU A 87 4.81 12.31 2.75
CA GLU A 87 4.45 12.60 1.36
C GLU A 87 3.25 11.77 0.91
N GLY A 88 3.22 10.48 1.25
CA GLY A 88 2.09 9.59 0.96
C GLY A 88 0.81 10.03 1.66
N GLN A 89 0.90 10.48 2.91
CA GLN A 89 -0.25 11.02 3.64
C GLN A 89 -0.79 12.31 2.99
N ALA A 90 0.09 13.19 2.52
CA ALA A 90 -0.29 14.39 1.78
C ALA A 90 -0.96 14.03 0.45
N ALA A 91 -0.38 13.09 -0.30
CA ALA A 91 -0.95 12.58 -1.56
C ALA A 91 -2.33 11.93 -1.32
N LEU A 92 -2.49 11.12 -0.28
CA LEU A 92 -3.77 10.50 0.08
C LEU A 92 -4.83 11.55 0.43
N LYS A 93 -4.47 12.60 1.17
CA LYS A 93 -5.38 13.72 1.46
C LYS A 93 -5.80 14.46 0.20
N ALA A 94 -4.86 14.74 -0.70
CA ALA A 94 -5.15 15.40 -1.98
C ALA A 94 -6.05 14.53 -2.87
N HIS A 95 -5.75 13.23 -2.96
CA HIS A 95 -6.56 12.25 -3.68
C HIS A 95 -7.98 12.16 -3.13
N LYS A 96 -8.14 12.11 -1.80
CA LYS A 96 -9.46 12.13 -1.15
C LYS A 96 -10.21 13.43 -1.44
N LEU A 97 -9.52 14.57 -1.43
CA LEU A 97 -10.14 15.86 -1.68
C LEU A 97 -10.65 15.94 -3.12
N LEU A 98 -9.83 15.59 -4.11
CA LEU A 98 -10.24 15.56 -5.52
C LEU A 98 -11.38 14.56 -5.75
N GLY A 99 -11.31 13.37 -5.16
CA GLY A 99 -12.40 12.38 -5.19
C GLY A 99 -13.73 12.93 -4.62
N THR A 100 -13.66 13.75 -3.57
CA THR A 100 -14.84 14.43 -3.00
C THR A 100 -15.42 15.44 -4.00
N TYR A 101 -14.58 16.22 -4.66
CA TYR A 101 -15.02 17.14 -5.71
C TYR A 101 -15.67 16.43 -6.89
N LEU A 102 -15.10 15.30 -7.33
CA LEU A 102 -15.67 14.52 -8.43
C LEU A 102 -17.01 13.89 -8.06
N LEU A 103 -17.16 13.38 -6.83
CA LEU A 103 -18.45 12.94 -6.31
C LEU A 103 -19.50 14.05 -6.41
N LEU A 104 -19.19 15.25 -5.93
CA LEU A 104 -20.11 16.39 -6.03
C LEU A 104 -20.37 16.78 -7.50
N ALA A 105 -19.34 16.73 -8.35
CA ALA A 105 -19.45 17.01 -9.77
C ALA A 105 -20.41 16.04 -10.47
N THR A 106 -20.50 14.76 -10.07
CA THR A 106 -21.51 13.85 -10.63
C THR A 106 -22.94 14.35 -10.43
N GLY A 107 -23.24 14.96 -9.27
CA GLY A 107 -24.52 15.61 -9.00
C GLY A 107 -24.77 16.82 -9.92
N VAL A 108 -23.73 17.61 -10.19
CA VAL A 108 -23.78 18.73 -11.14
C VAL A 108 -24.06 18.22 -12.57
N VAL A 109 -23.37 17.17 -13.01
CA VAL A 109 -23.60 16.55 -14.34
C VAL A 109 -25.02 16.02 -14.44
N LEU A 110 -25.53 15.35 -13.40
CA LEU A 110 -26.91 14.87 -13.33
C LEU A 110 -27.93 16.02 -13.42
N PHE A 111 -27.68 17.12 -12.72
CA PHE A 111 -28.50 18.33 -12.82
C PHE A 111 -28.53 18.90 -14.24
N PHE A 112 -27.38 19.05 -14.89
CA PHE A 112 -27.33 19.50 -16.29
C PHE A 112 -27.98 18.51 -17.26
N LYS A 113 -27.92 17.21 -17.00
CA LYS A 113 -28.66 16.21 -17.78
C LYS A 113 -30.17 16.42 -17.69
N LEU A 114 -30.70 16.67 -16.49
CA LEU A 114 -32.12 16.99 -16.30
C LEU A 114 -32.51 18.26 -17.07
N LEU A 115 -31.68 19.31 -17.02
CA LEU A 115 -31.91 20.53 -17.82
C LEU A 115 -31.85 20.25 -19.32
N ALA A 116 -30.91 19.42 -19.80
CA ALA A 116 -30.78 19.05 -21.20
C ALA A 116 -32.01 18.30 -21.73
N MET A 117 -32.72 17.56 -20.87
CA MET A 117 -33.96 16.87 -21.21
C MET A 117 -35.14 17.82 -21.49
N THR A 118 -35.05 19.10 -21.10
CA THR A 118 -36.06 20.13 -21.49
C THR A 118 -36.05 20.46 -22.99
N GLY A 119 -35.06 19.97 -23.74
CA GLY A 119 -34.98 20.10 -25.20
C GLY A 119 -34.20 21.33 -25.68
N LYS A 120 -33.86 22.26 -24.79
CA LYS A 120 -33.09 23.47 -25.12
C LYS A 120 -31.63 23.15 -25.47
N SER A 121 -31.16 23.64 -26.62
CA SER A 121 -29.84 23.30 -27.17
C SER A 121 -28.67 23.70 -26.26
N TYR A 122 -28.74 24.88 -25.63
CA TYR A 122 -27.68 25.36 -24.76
C TYR A 122 -27.49 24.49 -23.51
N PHE A 123 -28.57 23.92 -22.94
CA PHE A 123 -28.43 22.97 -21.82
C PHE A 123 -27.77 21.66 -22.23
N LYS A 124 -28.00 21.20 -23.46
CA LYS A 124 -27.26 20.04 -24.01
C LYS A 124 -25.78 20.35 -24.13
N PHE A 125 -25.44 21.53 -24.66
CA PHE A 125 -24.05 21.98 -24.75
C PHE A 125 -23.37 22.00 -23.37
N PHE A 126 -24.00 22.64 -22.37
CA PHE A 126 -23.44 22.67 -21.01
C PHE A 126 -23.30 21.28 -20.41
N PHE A 127 -24.29 20.39 -20.60
CA PHE A 127 -24.19 18.99 -20.18
C PHE A 127 -22.94 18.29 -20.76
N PHE A 128 -22.68 18.43 -22.06
CA PHE A 128 -21.46 17.85 -22.66
C PHE A 128 -20.18 18.44 -22.08
N VAL A 129 -20.13 19.76 -21.86
CA VAL A 129 -18.96 20.43 -21.27
C VAL A 129 -18.69 19.91 -19.86
N VAL A 130 -19.71 19.84 -18.99
CA VAL A 130 -19.51 19.36 -17.61
C VAL A 130 -19.21 17.86 -17.56
N LEU A 131 -19.78 17.06 -18.47
CA LEU A 131 -19.47 15.63 -18.57
C LEU A 131 -18.01 15.40 -19.01
N LEU A 132 -17.51 16.18 -19.98
CA LEU A 132 -16.11 16.12 -20.39
C LEU A 132 -15.17 16.54 -19.25
N ALA A 133 -15.52 17.58 -18.49
CA ALA A 133 -14.76 18.00 -17.31
C ALA A 133 -14.73 16.89 -16.25
N LEU A 134 -15.86 16.21 -16.00
CA LEU A 134 -15.92 15.06 -15.09
C LEU A 134 -14.99 13.93 -15.57
N ILE A 135 -15.01 13.57 -16.85
CA ILE A 135 -14.15 12.53 -17.41
C ILE A 135 -12.67 12.88 -17.25
N ALA A 136 -12.29 14.12 -17.60
CA ALA A 136 -10.91 14.58 -17.46
C ALA A 136 -10.43 14.51 -16.01
N GLY A 137 -11.21 15.04 -15.07
CA GLY A 137 -10.87 14.97 -13.64
C GLY A 137 -10.85 13.53 -13.10
N THR A 138 -11.68 12.63 -13.65
CA THR A 138 -11.70 11.22 -13.24
C THR A 138 -10.45 10.48 -13.74
N PHE A 139 -9.92 10.82 -14.92
CA PHE A 139 -8.63 10.27 -15.37
C PHE A 139 -7.46 10.79 -14.54
N GLU A 140 -7.44 12.07 -14.21
CA GLU A 140 -6.45 12.65 -13.29
C GLU A 140 -6.51 12.00 -11.90
N GLN A 141 -7.72 11.76 -11.38
CA GLN A 141 -7.91 11.01 -10.13
C GLN A 141 -7.37 9.59 -10.21
N GLY A 142 -7.57 8.90 -11.34
CA GLY A 142 -7.03 7.56 -11.58
C GLY A 142 -5.50 7.54 -11.60
N GLU A 143 -4.86 8.54 -12.21
CA GLU A 143 -3.40 8.71 -12.20
C GLU A 143 -2.87 8.94 -10.79
N HIS A 144 -3.44 9.88 -10.04
CA HIS A 144 -3.06 10.13 -8.65
C HIS A 144 -3.29 8.91 -7.74
N GLY A 145 -4.37 8.15 -7.97
CA GLY A 145 -4.64 6.90 -7.26
C GLY A 145 -3.57 5.83 -7.56
N GLY A 146 -3.17 5.72 -8.83
CA GLY A 146 -2.06 4.87 -9.25
C GLY A 146 -0.75 5.27 -8.56
N GLU A 147 -0.38 6.55 -8.60
CA GLU A 147 0.83 7.05 -7.92
C GLU A 147 0.78 6.75 -6.41
N LEU A 148 -0.40 6.91 -5.79
CA LEU A 148 -0.57 6.62 -4.36
C LEU A 148 -0.26 5.16 -4.04
N VAL A 149 -0.70 4.22 -4.86
CA VAL A 149 -0.43 2.79 -4.65
C VAL A 149 1.01 2.43 -5.00
N TYR A 150 1.49 2.85 -6.17
CA TYR A 150 2.77 2.40 -6.70
C TYR A 150 3.98 3.10 -6.08
N LYS A 151 3.88 4.40 -5.80
CA LYS A 151 5.01 5.21 -5.30
C LYS A 151 4.97 5.39 -3.78
N TYR A 152 3.78 5.62 -3.22
CA TYR A 152 3.64 6.04 -1.82
C TYR A 152 3.09 4.99 -0.88
N GLY A 153 2.39 3.96 -1.38
CA GLY A 153 1.76 2.91 -0.58
C GLY A 153 2.77 2.10 0.24
N ALA A 154 2.37 0.92 0.72
CA ALA A 154 3.30 -0.14 1.14
C ALA A 154 4.15 -0.69 -0.03
N ASN A 155 4.37 0.17 -1.04
CA ASN A 155 5.47 0.25 -1.95
C ASN A 155 5.83 -1.12 -2.51
N VAL A 156 5.16 -1.52 -3.58
CA VAL A 156 5.65 -2.67 -4.36
C VAL A 156 7.13 -2.45 -4.72
N GLU A 157 7.59 -1.20 -4.85
CA GLU A 157 9.02 -0.91 -4.98
C GLU A 157 9.80 -1.08 -3.66
N ARG A 158 9.40 -0.52 -2.51
CA ARG A 158 10.15 -0.80 -1.25
C ARG A 158 10.10 -2.26 -0.82
N VAL A 159 8.98 -2.95 -1.03
CA VAL A 159 8.88 -4.38 -0.73
C VAL A 159 9.80 -5.15 -1.66
N LYS A 160 9.88 -4.80 -2.95
CA LYS A 160 10.90 -5.38 -3.84
C LYS A 160 12.32 -5.07 -3.39
N THR A 161 12.66 -3.83 -3.05
CA THR A 161 14.01 -3.50 -2.59
C THR A 161 14.35 -4.20 -1.28
N LEU A 162 13.39 -4.28 -0.34
CA LEU A 162 13.58 -4.99 0.93
C LEU A 162 13.66 -6.51 0.72
N ASP A 163 12.89 -7.08 -0.21
CA ASP A 163 12.98 -8.50 -0.57
C ASP A 163 14.33 -8.82 -1.25
N ASP A 164 14.81 -7.94 -2.13
CA ASP A 164 16.12 -8.06 -2.78
C ASP A 164 17.26 -7.94 -1.73
N GLU A 165 17.22 -6.93 -0.85
CA GLU A 165 18.18 -6.78 0.26
C GLU A 165 18.14 -7.96 1.23
N LEU A 166 16.95 -8.48 1.55
CA LEU A 166 16.79 -9.66 2.41
C LEU A 166 17.37 -10.91 1.75
N PHE A 167 17.24 -11.04 0.43
CA PHE A 167 17.84 -12.13 -0.33
C PHE A 167 19.37 -12.05 -0.28
N ASP A 168 19.95 -10.88 -0.57
CA ASP A 168 21.40 -10.65 -0.54
C ASP A 168 21.99 -10.93 0.85
N VAL A 169 21.36 -10.41 1.91
CA VAL A 169 21.81 -10.64 3.31
C VAL A 169 21.73 -12.13 3.68
N LYS A 170 20.72 -12.84 3.18
CA LYS A 170 20.58 -14.27 3.45
C LYS A 170 21.65 -15.09 2.73
N GLU A 171 21.99 -14.73 1.49
CA GLU A 171 23.10 -15.33 0.74
C GLU A 171 24.44 -15.08 1.44
N GLU A 172 24.72 -13.84 1.85
CA GLU A 172 25.94 -13.52 2.62
C GLU A 172 26.01 -14.27 3.96
N LEU A 173 24.88 -14.44 4.64
CA LEU A 173 24.81 -15.21 5.88
C LEU A 173 25.10 -16.70 5.63
N GLU A 174 24.49 -17.30 4.60
CA GLU A 174 24.72 -18.69 4.20
C GLU A 174 26.20 -18.92 3.85
N ASP A 175 26.80 -18.05 3.04
CA ASP A 175 28.23 -18.07 2.70
C ASP A 175 29.15 -17.90 3.91
N ALA A 176 28.79 -17.05 4.86
CA ALA A 176 29.55 -16.85 6.10
C ALA A 176 29.45 -18.06 7.06
N THR A 177 28.32 -18.78 7.05
CA THR A 177 28.15 -20.03 7.81
C THR A 177 28.75 -21.26 7.12
N ASP A 178 28.85 -21.26 5.78
CA ASP A 178 29.44 -22.35 5.00
C ASP A 178 30.95 -22.19 4.74
N ALA A 179 31.54 -21.03 5.07
CA ALA A 179 32.98 -20.85 5.10
C ALA A 179 33.63 -21.87 6.06
N PRO A 180 34.40 -22.86 5.55
CA PRO A 180 34.99 -23.88 6.40
C PRO A 180 35.98 -23.21 7.35
N THR A 181 35.87 -23.57 8.63
CA THR A 181 36.90 -23.37 9.65
C THR A 181 38.27 -23.82 9.13
N GLU A 182 39.04 -22.91 8.52
CA GLU A 182 40.47 -23.09 8.25
C GLU A 182 41.35 -22.78 9.48
N VAL A 183 40.75 -22.63 10.67
CA VAL A 183 41.46 -22.53 11.96
C VAL A 183 41.25 -23.80 12.78
N LYS A 184 41.51 -24.96 12.18
CA LYS A 184 41.55 -26.24 12.93
C LYS A 184 42.58 -27.22 12.38
N LYS A 185 43.72 -26.71 11.91
CA LYS A 185 44.84 -27.54 11.40
C LYS A 185 46.18 -27.36 12.12
N GLU A 186 46.21 -26.87 13.36
CA GLU A 186 47.47 -26.85 14.13
C GLU A 186 47.43 -27.46 15.54
N VAL A 187 46.30 -27.95 16.06
CA VAL A 187 46.27 -28.50 17.45
C VAL A 187 46.28 -30.03 17.52
N THR A 188 46.14 -30.76 16.41
CA THR A 188 46.11 -32.24 16.44
C THR A 188 47.44 -32.84 16.00
N LYS A 189 48.51 -32.57 16.76
CA LYS A 189 49.81 -33.27 16.66
C LYS A 189 50.44 -33.50 18.04
N GLU A 190 49.69 -34.12 18.94
CA GLU A 190 50.15 -34.82 20.16
C GLU A 190 48.84 -35.32 20.78
N VAL A 191 48.53 -36.61 20.94
CA VAL A 191 49.31 -37.70 21.50
C VAL A 191 48.79 -39.03 20.94
N THR A 192 49.73 -39.95 20.79
CA THR A 192 49.66 -41.26 20.16
C THR A 192 49.37 -42.38 21.20
N GLN A 193 48.59 -43.39 20.77
CA GLN A 193 48.56 -44.83 21.17
C GLN A 193 48.02 -45.27 22.56
N GLU A 194 47.01 -46.16 22.58
CA GLU A 194 47.17 -47.64 22.57
C GLU A 194 45.83 -48.38 22.29
N GLU A 195 45.92 -49.47 21.51
CA GLU A 195 44.91 -50.51 21.16
C GLU A 195 45.00 -51.71 22.16
N PRO A 196 44.21 -52.83 22.10
CA PRO A 196 43.12 -53.25 21.20
C PRO A 196 41.86 -53.92 21.85
N ALA A 197 40.92 -54.28 20.98
CA ALA A 197 39.56 -54.88 21.12
C ALA A 197 39.52 -56.37 21.61
N PRO A 198 38.42 -57.20 21.51
CA PRO A 198 37.03 -56.98 21.00
C PRO A 198 35.86 -57.73 21.75
N THR A 199 34.61 -57.52 21.27
CA THR A 199 33.56 -58.55 20.94
C THR A 199 32.13 -58.38 21.55
N ILE A 200 31.18 -57.98 20.69
CA ILE A 200 29.77 -58.43 20.41
C ILE A 200 28.82 -58.74 21.60
N VAL A 201 27.62 -58.09 21.68
CA VAL A 201 26.24 -58.63 21.41
C VAL A 201 25.20 -57.48 21.47
N THR A 202 24.29 -57.40 20.49
CA THR A 202 23.04 -56.58 20.42
C THR A 202 21.84 -57.49 20.77
N PRO A 203 20.77 -57.08 21.52
CA PRO A 203 19.67 -56.31 20.93
C PRO A 203 18.85 -55.35 21.85
N GLU A 204 18.28 -54.32 21.18
CA GLU A 204 17.00 -53.60 21.42
C GLU A 204 16.54 -53.14 22.83
N GLU A 205 16.43 -51.82 23.03
CA GLU A 205 15.15 -51.12 23.33
C GLU A 205 15.25 -49.57 23.34
N LYS A 206 14.36 -48.93 22.54
CA LYS A 206 13.75 -47.57 22.52
C LYS A 206 14.47 -46.26 22.97
N PRO A 207 14.09 -45.11 22.37
CA PRO A 207 14.88 -43.89 22.33
C PRO A 207 14.47 -42.85 23.39
N GLN A 208 15.43 -42.24 24.08
CA GLN A 208 15.25 -40.95 24.76
C GLN A 208 16.56 -40.16 24.76
N SER A 209 16.44 -38.88 24.37
CA SER A 209 17.34 -37.75 24.64
C SER A 209 17.93 -37.09 23.39
N ALA A 210 17.11 -36.26 22.73
CA ALA A 210 17.54 -35.23 21.78
C ALA A 210 17.12 -33.81 22.21
N ASN A 211 16.55 -33.64 23.41
CA ASN A 211 16.04 -32.33 23.87
C ASN A 211 17.06 -31.50 24.66
N ALA A 212 18.14 -32.10 25.18
CA ALA A 212 19.12 -31.36 25.98
C ALA A 212 19.99 -30.39 25.17
N THR A 213 20.13 -30.61 23.85
CA THR A 213 21.01 -29.83 22.97
C THR A 213 20.32 -28.60 22.36
N VAL A 214 18.99 -28.60 22.26
CA VAL A 214 18.23 -27.51 21.63
C VAL A 214 18.00 -26.34 22.59
N GLU A 215 17.76 -26.62 23.87
CA GLU A 215 17.60 -25.57 24.89
C GLU A 215 18.90 -24.80 25.14
N THR A 216 20.05 -25.48 25.10
CA THR A 216 21.36 -24.82 25.28
C THR A 216 21.73 -23.91 24.11
N LEU A 217 21.32 -24.24 22.89
CA LEU A 217 21.54 -23.41 21.69
C LEU A 217 20.58 -22.21 21.64
N LEU A 218 19.33 -22.37 22.09
CA LEU A 218 18.36 -21.27 22.17
C LEU A 218 18.75 -20.23 23.22
N ASP A 219 19.32 -20.67 24.35
CA ASP A 219 19.78 -19.75 25.39
C ASP A 219 21.05 -19.01 24.99
N SER A 220 21.97 -19.63 24.22
CA SER A 220 23.14 -18.91 23.71
C SER A 220 22.74 -17.87 22.65
N ALA A 221 21.82 -18.21 21.74
CA ALA A 221 21.34 -17.30 20.72
C ALA A 221 20.59 -16.08 21.30
N LYS A 222 19.78 -16.30 22.35
CA LYS A 222 19.11 -15.18 23.05
C LYS A 222 20.11 -14.25 23.72
N LYS A 223 21.15 -14.81 24.34
CA LYS A 223 22.17 -14.02 25.04
C LYS A 223 23.00 -13.18 24.07
N GLU A 224 23.37 -13.74 22.92
CA GLU A 224 24.08 -13.01 21.86
C GLU A 224 23.21 -11.90 21.25
N MET A 225 21.91 -12.12 21.11
CA MET A 225 20.97 -11.11 20.59
C MET A 225 20.75 -9.95 21.58
N GLU A 226 20.67 -10.22 22.89
CA GLU A 226 20.62 -9.17 23.91
C GLU A 226 21.92 -8.36 23.98
N GLU A 227 23.08 -9.01 23.90
CA GLU A 227 24.38 -8.33 23.88
C GLU A 227 24.54 -7.46 22.63
N ALA A 228 24.11 -7.93 21.45
CA ALA A 228 24.11 -7.14 20.22
C ALA A 228 23.16 -5.93 20.29
N SER A 229 21.97 -6.11 20.89
CA SER A 229 20.99 -5.03 21.06
C SER A 229 21.50 -3.93 22.00
N GLN A 230 22.13 -4.30 23.12
CA GLN A 230 22.72 -3.33 24.04
C GLN A 230 23.87 -2.55 23.41
N LYS A 231 24.73 -3.23 22.64
CA LYS A 231 25.86 -2.58 21.95
C LYS A 231 25.41 -1.63 20.85
N ALA A 232 24.29 -1.93 20.18
CA ALA A 232 23.66 -1.03 19.21
C ALA A 232 23.05 0.21 19.89
N LEU A 233 22.44 0.04 21.07
CA LEU A 233 21.88 1.13 21.86
C LEU A 233 22.96 2.07 22.42
N GLU A 234 24.09 1.52 22.85
CA GLU A 234 25.23 2.29 23.35
C GLU A 234 25.87 3.13 22.24
N LYS A 235 26.05 2.54 21.05
CA LYS A 235 26.55 3.24 19.86
C LYS A 235 25.59 4.33 19.35
N ALA A 236 24.28 4.11 19.46
CA ALA A 236 23.27 5.11 19.14
C ALA A 236 23.32 6.31 20.10
N ASN A 237 23.53 6.06 21.40
CA ASN A 237 23.66 7.14 22.39
C ASN A 237 24.96 7.94 22.24
N GLU A 238 26.10 7.32 21.93
CA GLU A 238 27.35 8.05 21.64
C GLU A 238 27.20 8.94 20.39
N THR A 239 26.43 8.50 19.40
CA THR A 239 26.17 9.29 18.17
C THR A 239 25.28 10.50 18.45
N VAL A 240 24.40 10.42 19.45
CA VAL A 240 23.53 11.53 19.87
C VAL A 240 24.28 12.54 20.74
N GLU A 241 25.17 12.11 21.65
CA GLU A 241 26.00 13.05 22.43
C GLU A 241 26.98 13.84 21.55
N HIS A 242 27.53 13.23 20.49
CA HIS A 242 28.48 13.91 19.61
C HIS A 242 27.84 14.94 18.66
N ALA A 243 26.50 14.96 18.53
CA ALA A 243 25.75 15.88 17.68
C ALA A 243 25.21 17.13 18.41
N VAL A 244 25.36 17.21 19.75
CA VAL A 244 24.84 18.32 20.56
C VAL A 244 25.87 19.43 20.83
N GLU A 245 27.15 19.23 20.48
CA GLU A 245 28.18 20.29 20.57
C GLU A 245 28.35 21.06 19.26
N ILE A 246 27.44 21.99 18.94
CA ILE A 246 27.69 23.10 18.01
C ILE A 246 27.36 24.42 18.73
N PRO A 247 28.26 25.42 18.70
CA PRO A 247 28.19 26.60 19.56
C PRO A 247 27.07 27.56 19.16
N THR A 248 26.32 28.00 20.16
CA THR A 248 25.40 29.14 20.08
C THR A 248 26.19 30.40 19.75
N THR A 249 26.11 30.84 18.49
CA THR A 249 26.59 32.16 18.08
C THR A 249 25.42 33.13 18.08
N THR A 250 25.44 34.03 19.06
CA THR A 250 24.59 35.20 19.23
C THR A 250 24.70 36.12 18.02
N ILE A 251 23.57 36.60 17.49
CA ILE A 251 23.55 37.78 16.61
C ILE A 251 22.52 38.76 17.21
N GLU A 252 23.05 39.87 17.72
CA GLU A 252 22.36 41.16 17.92
C GLU A 252 22.10 41.85 16.58
#